data_AF-A0A967F4G5-F1
#
_entry.id   AF-A0A967F4G5-F1
#
_cell.length_a   1.000
_cell.length_b   1.000
_cell.length_c   1.000
_cell.angle_alpha   90.00
_cell.angle_beta   90.00
_cell.angle_gamma   90.00
#
_symmetry.space_group_name_H-M   'P 1'
#
loop_
_entity.id
_entity.type
_entity.pdbx_description
1 polymer ?
#
loop_
_entity_poly.entity_id
_entity_poly.type
_entity_poly.pdbx_seq_one_letter_code
_entity_poly.pdbx_strand_id
1 'polypeptide(L)' 'MRRDELDTVLDWAAAEGWNPGLEDADAFYRADPDGFFIAEVDGAPAAAIS' A
#
# COMPACT_ATOMS: atom_id res chain seq x y z
N MET A 1 -1.51 -4.86 8.00
CA MET A 1 -0.76 -5.09 6.76
C MET A 1 0.74 -5.02 7.07
N ARG A 2 1.60 -5.72 6.33
CA ARG A 2 3.07 -5.66 6.48
C ARG A 2 3.63 -4.50 5.64
N ARG A 3 4.77 -3.94 6.03
CA ARG A 3 5.36 -2.77 5.34
C ARG A 3 5.66 -3.04 3.86
N ASP A 4 6.08 -4.24 3.50
CA ASP A 4 6.37 -4.67 2.13
C ASP A 4 5.11 -4.76 1.26
N GLU A 5 3.94 -5.01 1.85
CA GLU A 5 2.66 -5.02 1.13
C GLU A 5 2.26 -3.60 0.68
N LEU A 6 2.76 -2.56 1.37
CA LEU A 6 2.52 -1.17 0.98
C LEU A 6 3.24 -0.80 -0.32
N ASP A 7 4.36 -1.45 -0.66
CA ASP A 7 5.03 -1.25 -1.95
C ASP A 7 4.12 -1.63 -3.11
N THR A 8 3.36 -2.73 -2.97
CA THR A 8 2.38 -3.17 -3.97
C THR A 8 1.26 -2.14 -4.15
N VAL A 9 0.77 -1.55 -3.05
CA VAL A 9 -0.28 -0.53 -3.10
C VAL A 9 0.22 0.73 -3.80
N LEU A 10 1.46 1.15 -3.54
CA LEU A 10 2.04 2.32 -4.21
C LEU A 10 2.34 2.05 -5.69
N ASP A 11 2.75 0.83 -6.06
CA ASP A 11 2.91 0.43 -7.45
C ASP A 11 1.57 0.48 -8.20
N TRP A 12 0.47 0.05 -7.57
CA TRP A 12 -0.87 0.20 -8.15
C TRP A 12 -1.24 1.68 -8.32
N ALA A 13 -1.03 2.51 -7.30
CA ALA A 13 -1.29 3.95 -7.40
C ALA A 13 -0.47 4.60 -8.54
N ALA A 14 0.82 4.24 -8.67
CA ALA A 14 1.66 4.71 -9.76
C ALA A 14 1.12 4.27 -11.14
N ALA A 15 0.69 3.00 -11.27
CA ALA A 15 0.09 2.48 -12.49
C ALA A 15 -1.23 3.19 -12.85
N GLU A 16 -1.98 3.65 -11.85
CA GLU A 16 -3.18 4.49 -12.02
C GLU A 16 -2.85 5.97 -12.34
N GLY A 17 -1.59 6.35 -12.37
CA GLY A 17 -1.12 7.69 -12.71
C GLY A 17 -0.97 8.64 -11.52
N TRP A 18 -1.01 8.13 -10.29
CA TRP A 18 -0.59 8.90 -9.11
C TRP A 18 0.93 9.06 -9.10
N ASN A 19 1.42 10.00 -8.30
CA ASN A 19 2.85 10.28 -8.15
C ASN A 19 3.36 9.92 -6.74
N PRO A 20 3.41 8.63 -6.38
CA PRO A 20 3.97 8.20 -5.10
C PRO A 20 5.47 8.49 -5.03
N GLY A 21 5.91 8.99 -3.88
CA GLY A 21 7.31 9.23 -3.58
C GLY A 21 8.08 7.94 -3.28
N LEU A 22 9.40 7.97 -3.50
CA LEU A 22 10.29 6.83 -3.28
C LEU A 22 10.30 6.33 -1.82
N GLU A 23 10.00 7.21 -0.87
CA GLU A 23 10.02 6.91 0.57
C GLU A 23 8.61 6.88 1.18
N ASP A 24 7.55 7.00 0.36
CA ASP A 24 6.18 7.14 0.84
C ASP A 24 5.76 5.93 1.66
N ALA A 25 6.16 4.71 1.27
CA ALA A 25 5.78 3.53 2.02
C ALA A 25 6.40 3.51 3.43
N ASP A 26 7.67 3.90 3.58
CA ASP A 26 8.30 4.01 4.89
C ASP A 26 7.75 5.18 5.70
N ALA A 27 7.39 6.29 5.05
CA ALA A 27 6.76 7.42 5.71
C ALA A 27 5.36 7.06 6.26
N PHE A 28 4.50 6.49 5.42
CA PHE A 28 3.13 6.11 5.77
C PHE A 28 3.10 5.00 6.83
N TYR A 29 3.91 3.95 6.67
CA TYR A 29 3.96 2.85 7.64
C TYR A 29 4.47 3.30 9.02
N ARG A 30 5.43 4.25 9.08
CA ARG A 30 5.88 4.83 10.36
C ARG A 30 4.85 5.76 11.00
N ALA A 31 4.05 6.45 10.19
CA ALA A 31 3.02 7.34 10.67
C ALA A 31 1.86 6.55 11.32
N ASP A 32 1.45 5.46 10.68
CA ASP A 32 0.43 4.55 11.20
C ASP A 32 0.65 3.11 10.72
N PRO A 33 1.27 2.24 11.54
CA PRO A 33 1.51 0.84 11.20
C PRO A 33 0.24 0.01 10.97
N ASP A 34 -0.90 0.47 11.52
CA ASP A 34 -2.19 -0.22 11.46
C ASP A 34 -3.20 0.52 10.55
N GLY A 35 -2.80 1.64 9.95
CA GLY A 35 -3.67 2.54 9.18
C GLY A 35 -3.97 2.11 7.76
N PHE A 36 -3.67 0.87 7.40
CA PHE A 36 -3.92 0.32 6.06
C PHE A 36 -4.48 -1.10 6.15
N PHE A 37 -5.52 -1.34 5.37
CA PHE A 37 -6.20 -2.62 5.23
C PHE A 37 -6.08 -3.12 3.80
N ILE A 38 -5.86 -4.43 3.63
CA ILE A 38 -5.87 -5.10 2.34
C ILE A 38 -7.08 -6.02 2.26
N ALA A 39 -7.77 -5.99 1.13
CA ALA A 39 -8.74 -7.00 0.75
C ALA A 39 -8.07 -8.06 -0.13
N GLU A 40 -8.31 -9.33 0.19
CA GLU A 40 -7.82 -10.46 -0.59
C GLU A 40 -8.97 -11.16 -1.33
N VAL A 41 -8.70 -11.61 -2.54
CA VAL A 41 -9.58 -12.50 -3.33
C VAL A 41 -8.76 -13.74 -3.66
N ASP A 42 -9.28 -14.91 -3.27
CA ASP A 42 -8.59 -16.20 -3.45
C ASP A 42 -7.15 -16.23 -2.87
N GLY A 43 -6.92 -15.49 -1.78
CA GLY A 43 -5.61 -15.41 -1.10
C GLY A 43 -4.59 -14.49 -1.79
N ALA A 44 -5.02 -13.70 -2.77
CA ALA A 44 -4.20 -12.68 -3.42
C ALA A 44 -4.71 -11.26 -3.09
N PRO A 45 -3.82 -10.29 -2.84
CA PRO A 45 -4.22 -8.88 -2.68
C PRO A 45 -4.98 -8.36 -3.91
N ALA A 46 -6.13 -7.74 -3.68
CA ALA A 46 -7.02 -7.24 -4.74
C ALA A 46 -7.38 -5.74 -4.58
N ALA A 47 -7.36 -5.23 -3.35
CA ALA A 47 -7.58 -3.82 -3.06
C ALA A 47 -6.92 -3.44 -1.73
N ALA A 48 -6.69 -2.15 -1.53
CA ALA A 48 -6.24 -1.59 -0.26
C ALA A 48 -6.97 -0.29 0.05
N ILE A 49 -7.10 0.02 1.33
CA ILE A 49 -7.66 1.28 1.84
C ILE A 49 -6.89 1.71 3.09
N SER A 50 -6.74 3.02 3.26
CA SER A 50 -6.26 3.65 4.49
C SER A 50 -7.43 4.25 5.26
#